data_AF-A0A1Z9M4B1-F1
#
_entry.id   AF-A0A1Z9M4B1-F1
#
_cell.length_a   1.000
_cell.length_b   1.000
_cell.length_c   1.000
_cell.angle_alpha   90.00
_cell.angle_beta   90.00
_cell.angle_gamma   90.00
#
_symmetry.space_group_name_H-M   'P 1'
#
loop_
_entity.id
_entity.type
_entity.pdbx_description
1 polymer ?
#
loop_
_entity_poly.entity_id
_entity_poly.type
_entity_poly.pdbx_seq_one_letter_code
_entity_poly.pdbx_strand_id
1 'polypeptide(L)'
;FLTISLTFILKPEEEVKEEFVINEDSFNIFPLMAWKSTHEKWDGKEGDIVKIKYRVTTSNTKLWIYNTETGKLVHEQPLIRDPWPDGRHRDFTYVWKLYKTERSQYIPPGEYEIRIGGLYEGGFGNLKTRIKV
;
A
#
# COMPACT_ATOMS: atom_id res chain seq x y z
N PHE A 1 -52.36 -27.55 -20.71
CA PHE A 1 -51.20 -26.69 -21.02
C PHE A 1 -50.49 -26.37 -19.71
N LEU A 2 -49.26 -26.86 -19.53
CA LEU A 2 -48.43 -26.60 -18.35
C LEU A 2 -47.08 -26.08 -18.86
N THR A 3 -46.85 -24.77 -18.75
CA THR A 3 -45.58 -24.13 -19.08
C THR A 3 -44.74 -24.08 -17.82
N ILE A 4 -43.70 -24.92 -17.76
CA ILE A 4 -42.66 -24.86 -16.72
C ILE A 4 -41.66 -23.80 -17.19
N SER A 5 -41.68 -22.61 -16.59
CA SER A 5 -40.66 -21.59 -16.80
C SER A 5 -39.47 -21.88 -15.88
N LEU A 6 -38.36 -22.31 -16.47
CA LEU A 6 -37.11 -22.53 -15.77
C LEU A 6 -36.29 -21.23 -15.74
N THR A 7 -36.38 -20.48 -14.64
CA THR A 7 -35.60 -19.26 -14.43
C THR A 7 -34.19 -19.66 -13.99
N PHE A 8 -33.23 -19.63 -14.92
CA PHE A 8 -31.81 -19.75 -14.58
C PHE A 8 -31.37 -18.47 -13.86
N ILE A 9 -31.20 -18.55 -12.54
CA ILE A 9 -30.53 -17.51 -11.75
C ILE A 9 -29.04 -17.64 -12.06
N LEU A 10 -28.55 -16.83 -13.00
CA LEU A 10 -27.13 -16.59 -13.21
C LEU A 10 -26.58 -15.90 -11.97
N LYS A 11 -25.96 -16.67 -11.07
CA LYS A 11 -25.14 -16.12 -9.99
C LYS A 11 -23.94 -15.45 -10.68
N PRO A 12 -23.70 -14.14 -10.47
CA PRO A 12 -22.53 -13.49 -11.06
C PRO A 12 -21.28 -14.21 -10.54
N GLU A 13 -20.39 -14.54 -11.46
CA GLU A 13 -19.08 -15.11 -11.17
C GLU A 13 -18.33 -14.09 -10.31
N GLU A 14 -18.11 -14.41 -9.03
CA GLU A 14 -17.32 -13.56 -8.13
C GLU A 14 -15.92 -13.47 -8.74
N GLU A 15 -15.52 -12.29 -9.21
CA GLU A 15 -14.15 -12.03 -9.65
C GLU A 15 -13.21 -12.41 -8.51
N VAL A 16 -12.48 -13.52 -8.69
CA VAL A 16 -11.44 -13.95 -7.77
C VAL A 16 -10.33 -12.91 -7.85
N LYS A 17 -10.31 -11.99 -6.88
CA LYS A 17 -9.23 -11.01 -6.75
C LYS A 17 -7.94 -11.77 -6.52
N GLU A 18 -6.99 -11.67 -7.45
CA GLU A 18 -5.64 -12.22 -7.25
C GLU A 18 -5.03 -11.61 -5.98
N GLU A 19 -4.90 -12.42 -4.94
CA GLU A 19 -4.30 -11.99 -3.70
C GLU A 19 -2.78 -12.00 -3.85
N PHE A 20 -2.15 -10.83 -3.68
CA PHE A 20 -0.69 -10.73 -3.73
C PHE A 20 -0.08 -11.50 -2.54
N VAL A 21 0.62 -12.59 -2.84
CA VAL A 21 1.36 -13.37 -1.84
C VAL A 21 2.74 -12.77 -1.65
N ILE A 22 3.05 -12.37 -0.42
CA ILE A 22 4.37 -11.85 -0.07
C ILE A 22 5.34 -13.03 0.04
N ASN A 23 6.40 -13.02 -0.77
CA ASN A 23 7.53 -13.92 -0.57
C ASN A 23 8.39 -13.40 0.60
N GLU A 24 8.33 -14.10 1.74
CA GLU A 24 9.03 -13.68 2.96
C GLU A 24 10.56 -13.74 2.83
N ASP A 25 11.12 -14.66 2.02
CA ASP A 25 12.56 -14.72 1.77
C ASP A 25 13.03 -13.47 1.01
N SER A 26 12.29 -13.09 -0.03
CA SER A 26 12.54 -11.85 -0.76
C SER A 26 12.40 -10.63 0.14
N PHE A 27 11.41 -10.60 1.03
CA PHE A 27 11.23 -9.50 1.96
C PHE A 27 12.35 -9.41 3.00
N ASN A 28 12.88 -10.54 3.46
CA ASN A 28 14.02 -10.56 4.38
C ASN A 28 15.30 -9.99 3.75
N ILE A 29 15.48 -10.14 2.45
CA ILE A 29 16.59 -9.55 1.69
C ILE A 29 16.32 -8.08 1.35
N PHE A 30 15.10 -7.77 0.90
CA PHE A 30 14.66 -6.43 0.49
C PHE A 30 13.45 -6.01 1.33
N PRO A 31 13.67 -5.40 2.51
CA PRO A 31 12.62 -5.17 3.50
C PRO A 31 11.76 -3.92 3.21
N LEU A 32 11.40 -3.76 1.94
CA LEU A 32 10.47 -2.77 1.42
C LEU A 32 9.80 -3.32 0.16
N MET A 33 8.52 -3.64 0.25
CA MET A 33 7.71 -4.15 -0.85
C MET A 33 6.41 -3.35 -0.96
N ALA A 34 5.94 -3.14 -2.18
CA ALA A 34 4.69 -2.45 -2.44
C ALA A 34 3.91 -3.14 -3.57
N TRP A 35 2.59 -3.20 -3.43
CA TRP A 35 1.70 -3.81 -4.42
C TRP A 35 0.33 -3.14 -4.44
N LYS A 36 -0.32 -3.19 -5.60
CA LYS A 36 -1.68 -2.69 -5.80
C LYS A 36 -2.69 -3.64 -5.17
N SER A 37 -3.77 -3.10 -4.63
CA SER A 37 -4.88 -3.83 -4.03
C SER A 37 -6.12 -2.94 -4.06
N THR A 38 -7.25 -3.47 -3.63
CA THR A 38 -8.43 -2.66 -3.32
C THR A 38 -8.77 -2.75 -1.82
N HIS A 39 -9.62 -1.84 -1.35
CA HIS A 39 -10.21 -1.85 -0.01
C HIS A 39 -11.63 -1.23 -0.07
N GLU A 40 -12.57 -1.83 0.66
CA GLU A 40 -13.95 -1.35 0.76
C GLU A 40 -14.05 -0.01 1.51
N LYS A 41 -14.50 1.03 0.83
CA LYS A 41 -14.75 2.35 1.40
C LYS A 41 -15.96 2.32 2.34
N TRP A 42 -16.14 3.39 3.10
CA TRP A 42 -17.29 3.57 3.98
C TRP A 42 -18.64 3.55 3.23
N ASP A 43 -18.65 3.85 1.93
CA ASP A 43 -19.84 3.83 1.07
C ASP A 43 -20.08 2.46 0.41
N GLY A 44 -19.35 1.41 0.84
CA GLY A 44 -19.45 0.05 0.32
C GLY A 44 -18.79 -0.16 -1.05
N LYS A 45 -18.19 0.89 -1.64
CA LYS A 45 -17.48 0.77 -2.93
C LYS A 45 -16.02 0.42 -2.73
N GLU A 46 -15.44 -0.32 -3.65
CA GLU A 46 -14.00 -0.55 -3.65
C GLU A 46 -13.22 0.73 -3.99
N GLY A 47 -12.05 0.86 -3.39
CA GLY A 47 -11.08 1.92 -3.66
C GLY A 47 -9.70 1.38 -3.91
N ASP A 48 -9.04 1.93 -4.93
CA ASP A 48 -7.67 1.57 -5.26
C ASP A 48 -6.73 2.03 -4.15
N ILE A 49 -5.86 1.12 -3.75
CA ILE A 49 -4.84 1.33 -2.73
C ILE A 49 -3.52 0.72 -3.17
N VAL A 50 -2.45 1.19 -2.53
CA VAL A 50 -1.17 0.49 -2.49
C VAL A 50 -0.94 0.02 -1.06
N LYS A 51 -0.68 -1.27 -0.88
CA LYS A 51 -0.16 -1.82 0.37
C LYS A 51 1.36 -1.76 0.31
N ILE A 52 1.98 -1.29 1.40
CA ILE A 52 3.43 -1.10 1.50
C ILE A 52 3.90 -1.83 2.75
N LYS A 53 4.61 -2.95 2.60
CA LYS A 53 5.25 -3.68 3.70
C LYS A 53 6.69 -3.22 3.85
N TYR A 54 7.09 -2.85 5.07
CA TYR A 54 8.44 -2.37 5.34
C TYR A 54 8.91 -2.74 6.76
N ARG A 55 10.22 -2.91 6.90
CA ARG A 55 10.88 -3.17 8.19
C ARG A 55 11.45 -1.91 8.80
N VAL A 56 11.24 -1.72 10.09
CA VAL A 56 11.80 -0.64 10.89
C VAL A 56 12.93 -1.21 11.73
N THR A 57 14.16 -0.78 11.42
CA THR A 57 15.39 -1.15 12.14
C THR A 57 15.99 0.00 12.93
N THR A 58 15.60 1.24 12.64
CA THR A 58 16.09 2.45 13.29
C THR A 58 14.94 3.30 13.81
N SER A 59 15.19 4.04 14.89
CA SER A 59 14.20 4.96 15.46
C SER A 59 13.89 6.12 14.52
N ASN A 60 12.76 6.76 14.75
CA ASN A 60 12.26 7.89 13.97
C ASN A 60 12.08 7.58 12.47
N THR A 61 11.71 6.34 12.14
CA THR A 61 11.48 5.90 10.76
C THR A 61 10.12 6.34 10.25
N LYS A 62 10.09 6.85 9.01
CA LYS A 62 8.87 7.31 8.34
C LYS A 62 8.87 6.91 6.86
N LEU A 63 7.69 6.99 6.25
CA LEU A 63 7.42 6.67 4.85
C LEU A 63 7.06 7.95 4.09
N TRP A 64 7.66 8.10 2.92
CA TRP A 64 7.38 9.18 1.97
C TRP A 64 7.17 8.61 0.57
N ILE A 65 6.30 9.24 -0.20
CA ILE A 65 6.01 8.85 -1.57
C ILE A 65 6.16 10.05 -2.48
N TYR A 66 7.00 9.90 -3.49
CA TYR A 66 7.31 10.94 -4.47
C TYR A 66 6.79 10.53 -5.84
N ASN A 67 6.21 11.46 -6.58
CA ASN A 67 5.94 11.26 -7.99
C ASN A 67 7.28 11.29 -8.75
N THR A 68 7.59 10.26 -9.55
CA THR A 68 8.92 10.14 -10.17
C THR A 68 9.15 11.14 -11.29
N GLU A 69 8.09 11.56 -12.00
CA GLU A 69 8.16 12.52 -13.10
C GLU A 69 8.45 13.95 -12.60
N THR A 70 7.73 14.38 -11.57
CA THR A 70 7.82 15.76 -11.04
C THR A 70 8.80 15.89 -9.87
N GLY A 71 9.21 14.77 -9.26
CA GLY A 71 10.03 14.76 -8.04
C GLY A 71 9.31 15.26 -6.78
N LYS A 72 8.00 15.57 -6.85
CA LYS A 72 7.24 16.15 -5.74
C LYS A 72 6.82 15.09 -4.73
N LEU A 73 6.89 15.43 -3.44
CA LEU A 73 6.29 14.64 -2.36
C LEU A 73 4.77 14.70 -2.50
N VAL A 74 4.12 13.57 -2.69
CA VAL A 74 2.65 13.47 -2.84
C VAL A 74 1.96 12.90 -1.61
N HIS A 75 2.70 12.15 -0.79
CA HIS A 75 2.17 11.53 0.41
C HIS A 75 3.27 11.31 1.45
N GLU A 76 2.92 11.52 2.70
CA GLU A 76 3.76 11.25 3.86
C GLU A 76 2.93 10.49 4.90
N GLN A 77 3.49 9.41 5.44
CA GLN A 77 2.85 8.68 6.52
C GLN A 77 2.80 9.57 7.78
N PRO A 78 1.65 9.74 8.45
CA PRO A 78 1.55 10.65 9.60
C PRO A 78 2.35 10.17 10.81
N LEU A 79 2.37 8.85 11.06
CA LEU A 79 2.97 8.25 12.25
C LEU A 79 4.44 7.88 12.03
N ILE A 80 5.29 8.34 12.94
CA ILE A 80 6.68 7.90 13.08
C ILE A 80 6.69 6.50 13.71
N ARG A 81 7.62 5.64 13.29
CA ARG A 81 7.79 4.29 13.80
C ARG A 81 9.20 4.08 14.35
N ASP A 82 9.25 3.32 15.43
CA ASP A 82 10.48 2.87 16.08
C ASP A 82 10.52 1.33 16.11
N PRO A 83 11.73 0.73 16.17
CA PRO A 83 11.87 -0.67 16.52
C PRO A 83 11.35 -0.93 17.94
N TRP A 84 11.36 -2.21 18.36
CA TRP A 84 11.08 -2.52 19.75
C TRP A 84 12.15 -1.92 20.69
N PRO A 85 11.82 -1.61 21.95
CA PRO A 85 12.80 -1.09 22.92
C PRO A 85 13.99 -2.02 23.17
N ASP A 86 13.84 -3.32 22.89
CA ASP A 86 14.90 -4.33 22.98
C ASP A 86 15.80 -4.41 21.73
N GLY A 87 15.61 -3.50 20.76
CA GLY A 87 16.38 -3.43 19.52
C GLY A 87 15.88 -4.37 18.41
N ARG A 88 14.86 -5.21 18.65
CA ARG A 88 14.27 -6.02 17.58
C ARG A 88 13.54 -5.14 16.57
N HIS A 89 13.68 -5.50 15.29
CA HIS A 89 12.98 -4.81 14.21
C HIS A 89 11.45 -5.02 14.30
N ARG A 90 10.71 -4.15 13.62
CA ARG A 90 9.25 -4.27 13.47
C ARG A 90 8.86 -4.18 12.01
N ASP A 91 7.99 -5.09 11.59
CA ASP A 91 7.43 -5.06 10.25
C ASP A 91 6.03 -4.43 10.29
N PHE A 92 5.77 -3.52 9.35
CA PHE A 92 4.49 -2.83 9.24
C PHE A 92 3.96 -2.97 7.82
N THR A 93 2.63 -2.93 7.68
CA THR A 93 1.96 -2.74 6.40
C THR A 93 1.19 -1.42 6.44
N TYR A 94 1.59 -0.49 5.59
CA TYR A 94 0.92 0.79 5.41
C TYR A 94 -0.03 0.72 4.21
N VAL A 95 -1.21 1.33 4.35
CA VAL A 95 -2.20 1.43 3.27
C VAL A 95 -2.20 2.86 2.76
N TRP A 96 -1.70 3.03 1.53
CA TRP A 96 -1.76 4.30 0.82
C TRP A 96 -3.01 4.31 -0.07
N LYS A 97 -3.94 5.22 0.24
CA LYS A 97 -5.19 5.37 -0.51
C LYS A 97 -4.95 6.27 -1.72
N LEU A 98 -5.39 5.80 -2.89
CA LEU A 98 -5.22 6.52 -4.15
C LEU A 98 -6.44 7.38 -4.50
N TYR A 99 -7.57 7.12 -3.83
CA TYR A 99 -8.79 7.90 -3.96
C TYR A 99 -8.87 9.01 -2.90
N LYS A 100 -9.63 10.05 -3.23
CA LYS A 100 -9.90 11.17 -2.32
C LYS A 100 -10.67 10.68 -1.09
N THR A 101 -10.23 11.09 0.09
CA THR A 101 -10.96 10.97 1.36
C THR A 101 -11.04 12.33 2.04
N GLU A 102 -11.69 12.41 3.19
CA GLU A 102 -11.65 13.62 4.04
C GLU A 102 -10.22 13.98 4.47
N ARG A 103 -9.31 13.00 4.53
CA ARG A 103 -7.95 13.15 5.06
C ARG A 103 -6.84 12.91 4.03
N SER A 104 -7.19 12.60 2.78
CA SER A 104 -6.22 12.33 1.70
C SER A 104 -6.72 12.87 0.37
N GLN A 105 -5.80 13.43 -0.42
CA GLN A 105 -6.09 13.83 -1.79
C GLN A 105 -6.17 12.62 -2.74
N TYR A 106 -6.78 12.84 -3.91
CA TYR A 106 -6.71 11.89 -5.01
C TYR A 106 -5.27 11.81 -5.55
N ILE A 107 -4.82 10.60 -5.90
CA ILE A 107 -3.51 10.34 -6.49
C ILE A 107 -3.74 9.92 -7.96
N PRO A 108 -3.21 10.65 -8.94
CA PRO A 108 -3.36 10.29 -10.34
C PRO A 108 -2.55 9.02 -10.69
N PRO A 109 -2.92 8.31 -11.77
CA PRO A 109 -2.10 7.22 -12.29
C PRO A 109 -0.69 7.69 -12.67
N GLY A 110 0.32 6.85 -12.47
CA GLY A 110 1.71 7.22 -12.72
C GLY A 110 2.71 6.32 -12.03
N GLU A 111 4.00 6.67 -12.14
CA GLU A 111 5.05 5.99 -11.39
C GLU A 111 5.44 6.81 -10.15
N TYR A 112 5.62 6.09 -9.04
CA TYR A 112 5.91 6.68 -7.74
C TYR A 112 7.07 5.95 -7.08
N GLU A 113 7.92 6.72 -6.40
CA GLU A 113 9.01 6.20 -5.58
C GLU A 113 8.62 6.27 -4.09
N ILE A 114 8.59 5.12 -3.46
CA ILE A 114 8.35 4.98 -2.02
C ILE A 114 9.72 4.96 -1.33
N ARG A 115 9.87 5.80 -0.32
CA ARG A 115 11.10 5.95 0.48
C ARG A 115 10.81 5.66 1.95
N ILE A 116 11.65 4.86 2.58
CA ILE A 116 11.63 4.57 4.03
C ILE A 116 12.98 4.93 4.66
N GLY A 117 12.96 5.70 5.74
CA GLY A 117 14.18 6.04 6.47
C GLY A 117 13.94 6.88 7.72
N GLY A 118 15.02 7.14 8.45
CA GLY A 118 15.03 7.97 9.65
C GLY A 118 14.88 9.46 9.34
N LEU A 119 14.28 10.21 10.26
CA LEU A 119 14.06 11.66 10.12
C LEU A 119 15.33 12.52 10.24
N TYR A 120 16.31 12.11 11.04
CA TYR A 120 17.36 13.02 11.55
C TYR A 120 18.80 12.70 11.13
N GLU A 121 19.12 11.46 10.72
CA GLU A 121 20.47 11.11 10.26
C GLU A 121 20.51 11.01 8.72
N GLY A 122 21.09 12.00 8.05
CA GLY A 122 21.36 11.95 6.61
C GLY A 122 20.16 12.12 5.66
N GLY A 123 18.94 12.16 6.19
CA GLY A 123 17.75 12.72 5.53
C GLY A 123 17.11 11.85 4.46
N PHE A 124 15.87 11.41 4.71
CA PHE A 124 14.95 10.83 3.73
C PHE A 124 15.42 9.55 3.01
N GLY A 125 15.00 8.39 3.51
CA GLY A 125 14.84 7.20 2.67
C GLY A 125 16.10 6.40 2.37
N ASN A 126 16.54 5.56 3.31
CA ASN A 126 17.62 4.59 3.07
C ASN A 126 17.18 3.43 2.19
N LEU A 127 15.88 3.08 2.23
CA LEU A 127 15.26 2.08 1.38
C LEU A 127 14.34 2.76 0.39
N LYS A 128 14.37 2.30 -0.86
CA LYS A 128 13.54 2.83 -1.94
C LYS A 128 12.98 1.70 -2.78
N THR A 129 11.74 1.86 -3.22
CA THR A 129 11.12 1.01 -4.24
C THR A 129 10.24 1.85 -5.14
N ARG A 130 9.91 1.34 -6.33
CA ARG A 130 9.04 2.02 -7.29
C ARG A 130 7.79 1.20 -7.53
N ILE A 131 6.69 1.90 -7.77
CA ILE A 131 5.43 1.28 -8.13
C ILE A 131 4.72 2.11 -9.21
N LYS A 132 4.18 1.41 -10.19
CA LYS A 132 3.25 1.98 -11.17
C LYS A 132 1.83 1.80 -10.66
N VAL A 133 1.15 2.94 -10.51
CA VAL A 133 -0.21 3.05 -9.98
C VAL A 133 -1.18 3.26 -11.13
#